data_AF-A0A972YBF1-F1
#
_entry.id   AF-A0A972YBF1-F1
#
_cell.length_a   1.000
_cell.length_b   1.000
_cell.length_c   1.000
_cell.angle_alpha   90.00
_cell.angle_beta   90.00
_cell.angle_gamma   90.00
#
_symmetry.space_group_name_H-M   'P 1'
#
loop_
_entity.id
_entity.type
_entity.pdbx_description
1 polymer ?
#
loop_
_entity_poly.entity_id
_entity_poly.type
_entity_poly.pdbx_seq_one_letter_code
_entity_poly.pdbx_strand_id
1 'polypeptide(L)' 'EDTFIADFAVALNCGQIKTGSTSRSDRIAKYNRLLEIDAEIVYAQYLGKTPFIK' A
#
# COMPACT_ATOMS: atom_id res chain seq x y z
N GLU A 1 -0.21 13.52 7.85
CA GLU A 1 -1.60 13.17 7.50
C GLU A 1 -1.85 11.72 7.88
N ASP A 2 -3.09 11.30 8.10
CA ASP A 2 -3.41 9.91 8.46
C ASP A 2 -3.10 8.95 7.28
N THR A 3 -2.40 7.87 7.56
CA THR A 3 -2.00 6.83 6.60
C THR A 3 -2.47 5.45 6.99
N PHE A 4 -3.35 5.33 8.00
CA PHE A 4 -3.82 4.06 8.57
C PHE A 4 -4.21 3.00 7.53
N ILE A 5 -4.87 3.41 6.45
CA ILE A 5 -5.33 2.48 5.41
C ILE A 5 -4.18 1.78 4.65
N ALA A 6 -2.97 2.37 4.62
CA ALA A 6 -1.79 1.73 4.03
C ALA A 6 -1.32 0.55 4.90
N ASP A 7 -1.12 0.80 6.20
CA ASP A 7 -0.77 -0.24 7.18
C ASP A 7 -1.85 -1.32 7.27
N PHE A 8 -3.13 -0.93 7.30
CA PHE A 8 -4.25 -1.87 7.33
C PHE A 8 -4.27 -2.82 6.11
N ALA A 9 -4.03 -2.29 4.90
CA ALA A 9 -4.01 -3.09 3.68
C ALA A 9 -2.87 -4.11 3.67
N VAL A 10 -1.70 -3.76 4.20
CA VAL A 10 -0.56 -4.67 4.33
C VAL A 10 -0.80 -5.69 5.44
N ALA A 11 -1.26 -5.26 6.62
CA ALA A 11 -1.52 -6.11 7.78
C ALA A 11 -2.52 -7.25 7.49
N LEU A 12 -3.54 -6.96 6.67
CA LEU A 12 -4.54 -7.95 6.25
C LEU A 12 -4.21 -8.67 4.95
N ASN A 13 -3.04 -8.41 4.34
CA ASN A 13 -2.66 -8.93 3.03
C ASN A 13 -3.76 -8.73 1.97
N CYS A 14 -4.37 -7.54 1.92
CA CYS A 14 -5.48 -7.24 1.01
C CYS A 14 -5.13 -7.44 -0.47
N GLY A 15 -3.85 -7.34 -0.85
CA GLY A 15 -3.39 -7.44 -2.25
C GLY A 15 -3.75 -6.26 -3.15
N GLN A 16 -4.64 -5.37 -2.70
CA GLN A 16 -4.98 -4.10 -3.34
C GLN A 16 -5.22 -3.00 -2.32
N ILE A 17 -5.00 -1.76 -2.76
CA ILE A 17 -5.42 -0.57 -2.06
C ILE A 17 -5.76 0.51 -3.09
N LYS A 18 -6.83 1.27 -2.84
CA LYS A 18 -7.20 2.44 -3.65
C LYS A 18 -7.14 3.67 -2.76
N THR A 19 -6.13 4.51 -2.96
CA THR A 19 -5.86 5.68 -2.09
C THR A 19 -5.77 7.02 -2.84
N GLY A 20 -6.28 7.09 -4.07
CA GLY A 20 -6.41 8.35 -4.83
C GLY A 20 -5.44 8.49 -6.00
N SER A 21 -5.29 9.71 -6.50
CA SER A 21 -4.34 10.08 -7.56
C SER A 21 -2.94 10.37 -7.00
N THR A 22 -1.95 10.47 -7.88
CA THR A 22 -0.57 10.93 -7.58
C THR A 22 -0.50 12.46 -7.49
N SER A 23 -1.44 13.08 -6.78
CA SER A 23 -1.51 14.53 -6.54
C SER A 23 -2.22 14.78 -5.22
N ARG A 24 -1.96 15.93 -4.59
CA ARG A 24 -2.40 16.28 -3.23
C ARG A 24 -1.69 15.45 -2.15
N SER A 25 -1.20 16.14 -1.12
CA SER A 25 -0.39 15.53 -0.06
C SER A 25 -1.12 14.41 0.66
N ASP A 26 -2.42 14.57 0.93
CA ASP A 26 -3.25 13.60 1.66
C ASP A 26 -3.26 12.22 1.02
N ARG A 27 -3.17 12.15 -0.31
CA ARG A 27 -3.12 10.90 -1.06
C ARG A 27 -1.70 10.36 -1.14
N ILE A 28 -0.75 11.25 -1.44
CA ILE A 28 0.69 10.93 -1.53
C ILE A 28 1.20 10.35 -0.21
N ALA A 29 0.73 10.84 0.94
CA ALA A 29 1.11 10.33 2.25
C ALA A 29 0.91 8.81 2.39
N LYS A 30 -0.19 8.25 1.83
CA LYS A 30 -0.44 6.80 1.87
C LYS A 30 0.51 6.03 0.96
N TYR A 31 0.83 6.57 -0.21
CA TYR A 31 1.83 5.97 -1.10
C TYR A 31 3.22 5.99 -0.47
N ASN A 32 3.62 7.10 0.15
CA ASN A 32 4.88 7.20 0.88
C ASN A 32 4.94 6.20 2.04
N ARG A 33 3.84 6.04 2.78
CA ARG A 33 3.76 5.03 3.83
C ARG A 33 3.95 3.60 3.30
N LEU A 34 3.40 3.27 2.13
CA LEU A 34 3.64 1.97 1.49
C LEU A 34 5.12 1.77 1.12
N LEU A 35 5.81 2.83 0.65
CA LEU A 35 7.25 2.78 0.37
C LEU A 35 8.09 2.58 1.64
N GLU A 36 7.70 3.22 2.74
CA GLU A 36 8.33 3.01 4.05
C GLU A 36 8.15 1.56 4.53
N ILE A 37 6.92 1.02 4.46
CA ILE A 37 6.63 -0.36 4.84
C ILE A 37 7.43 -1.36 3.99
N ASP A 38 7.54 -1.13 2.68
CA ASP A 38 8.34 -1.96 1.77
C ASP A 38 9.83 -1.94 2.15
N ALA A 39 10.35 -0.81 2.60
CA ALA A 39 11.72 -0.69 3.10
C ALA A 39 11.94 -1.32 4.50
N GLU A 40 10.90 -1.42 5.33
CA GLU A 40 10.93 -2.02 6.67
C GLU A 40 10.88 -3.57 6.63
N ILE A 41 10.24 -4.16 5.61
CA ILE A 41 9.98 -5.61 5.53
C ILE A 41 11.03 -6.31 4.64
N VAL A 42 11.79 -7.25 5.23
CA VAL A 42 12.85 -8.02 4.52
C VAL A 42 12.30 -8.83 3.34
N TYR A 43 11.08 -9.35 3.44
CA TYR A 43 10.45 -10.20 2.43
C TYR A 43 9.16 -9.58 1.88
N ALA A 44 9.17 -8.26 1.62
CA ALA A 44 8.05 -7.59 1.02
C ALA A 44 7.72 -8.20 -0.37
N GLN A 45 6.43 -8.33 -0.68
CA GLN A 45 5.98 -8.93 -1.94
C GLN A 45 4.93 -8.06 -2.62
N TYR A 46 5.15 -7.79 -3.91
CA TYR A 46 4.14 -7.20 -4.78
C TYR A 46 3.52 -8.29 -5.67
N LEU A 47 2.25 -8.63 -5.40
CA LEU A 47 1.56 -9.74 -6.07
C LEU A 47 1.08 -9.41 -7.51
N GLY A 48 1.07 -8.14 -7.91
CA GLY A 48 0.68 -7.72 -9.25
C GLY A 48 -0.72 -8.23 -9.65
N LYS A 49 -0.78 -9.05 -10.70
CA LYS A 49 -2.04 -9.61 -11.23
C LYS A 49 -2.53 -10.86 -10.49
N THR A 50 -1.67 -11.49 -9.68
CA THR A 50 -1.96 -12.76 -8.98
C THR A 50 -3.26 -12.74 -8.17
N PRO A 51 -3.63 -11.66 -7.46
CA PRO A 51 -4.88 -11.62 -6.68
C PRO A 51 -6.16 -11.72 -7.53
N PHE A 52 -6.09 -11.58 -8.86
CA PHE A 52 -7.25 -11.68 -9.77
C PHE A 52 -7.26 -12.94 -10.62
N ILE A 53 -6.29 -13.84 -10.41
CA ILE A 53 -6.31 -15.15 -11.06
C ILE A 53 -7.42 -15.97 -10.40
N LYS A 54 -8.31 -16.54 -11.22
CA LYS A 54 -9.38 -17.44 -10.76
C LYS A 54 -8.84 -18.83 -10.45
#